data_AF-A0A1I2FNW8-F1
#
_entry.id   AF-A0A1I2FNW8-F1
#
_cell.length_a   1.000
_cell.length_b   1.000
_cell.length_c   1.000
_cell.angle_alpha   90.00
_cell.angle_beta   90.00
_cell.angle_gamma   90.00
#
_symmetry.space_group_name_H-M   'P 1'
#
loop_
_entity.id
_entity.type
_entity.pdbx_description
1 polymer ?
#
loop_
_entity_poly.entity_id
_entity_poly.type
_entity_poly.pdbx_seq_one_letter_code
_entity_poly.pdbx_strand_id
1 'polypeptide(L)'
;MGALRAGSTNYSLPVSDELVDSEILNLMKYFSLFRHPLKLSEIYKLLPDNITELSVKLALRKMDISGTIRKIDEYYLLAADDDAIIEKRIVGEAKATYLFPKAKRTAHFISLFPFVKFVGISGSLSKNYADENTDFDFFIITANNTLWICRTILHLVKKLSFLIGRQHHLCMNYFIDEHYLRLDEKNLFTRIELSTLIPVYNESIYKTFLLRNQSNLSNIQHLDVDFEGAVQFNMRMLGKKNLFLKSLNLFLMDLTDKMWKHKWRKRGFPMEDYQLAFKTTPYVSKNHPANYQKKVLEQLQKK
;
A
#
# COMPACT_ATOMS: atom_id res chain seq x y z
N MET A 1 9.09 -24.18 -46.21
CA MET A 1 9.74 -22.88 -45.89
C MET A 1 9.28 -22.46 -44.50
N GLY A 2 10.06 -22.81 -43.47
CA GLY A 2 9.79 -22.41 -42.09
C GLY A 2 10.46 -21.08 -41.79
N ALA A 3 9.67 -20.06 -41.44
CA ALA A 3 10.19 -18.78 -40.98
C ALA A 3 10.45 -18.87 -39.46
N LEU A 4 11.73 -18.96 -39.11
CA LEU A 4 12.25 -18.78 -37.76
C LEU A 4 11.90 -17.36 -37.29
N ARG A 5 11.04 -17.24 -36.27
CA ARG A 5 10.86 -15.98 -35.54
C ARG A 5 12.08 -15.77 -34.66
N ALA A 6 12.90 -14.78 -35.02
CA ALA A 6 13.98 -14.28 -34.20
C ALA A 6 13.42 -13.76 -32.88
N GLY A 7 13.80 -14.39 -31.77
CA GLY A 7 13.59 -13.86 -30.42
C GLY A 7 14.53 -12.67 -30.24
N SER A 8 13.98 -11.46 -30.22
CA SER A 8 14.69 -10.26 -29.79
C SER A 8 14.90 -10.35 -28.27
N THR A 9 16.04 -10.88 -27.86
CA THR A 9 16.55 -10.70 -26.49
C THR A 9 16.98 -9.24 -26.35
N ASN A 10 16.11 -8.43 -25.74
CA ASN A 10 16.50 -7.10 -25.28
C ASN A 10 17.53 -7.27 -24.16
N TYR A 11 18.82 -7.14 -24.49
CA TYR A 11 19.86 -6.96 -23.49
C TYR A 11 19.76 -5.53 -22.95
N SER A 12 19.04 -5.40 -21.83
CA SER A 12 19.11 -4.21 -20.99
C SER A 12 20.56 -4.02 -20.54
N LEU A 13 21.13 -2.82 -20.72
CA LEU A 13 22.44 -2.50 -20.19
C LEU A 13 22.48 -2.77 -18.68
N PRO A 14 23.58 -3.30 -18.13
CA PRO A 14 23.70 -3.53 -16.70
C PRO A 14 23.55 -2.19 -15.96
N VAL A 15 22.64 -2.19 -14.98
CA VAL A 15 22.45 -1.06 -14.06
C VAL A 15 23.77 -0.79 -13.33
N SER A 16 24.19 0.47 -13.20
CA SER A 16 25.42 0.79 -12.50
C SER A 16 25.35 0.35 -11.04
N ASP A 17 26.45 -0.17 -10.50
CA ASP A 17 26.53 -0.60 -9.10
C ASP A 17 26.15 0.52 -8.12
N GLU A 18 26.48 1.77 -8.45
CA GLU A 18 26.09 2.96 -7.66
C GLU A 18 24.58 3.14 -7.56
N LEU A 19 23.84 2.86 -8.64
CA LEU A 19 22.38 2.98 -8.65
C LEU A 19 21.74 1.86 -7.81
N VAL A 20 22.27 0.64 -7.89
CA VAL A 20 21.81 -0.48 -7.05
C VAL A 20 22.03 -0.17 -5.58
N ASP A 21 23.21 0.33 -5.23
CA ASP A 21 23.54 0.68 -3.85
C ASP A 21 22.61 1.78 -3.31
N SER A 22 22.35 2.82 -4.11
CA SER A 22 21.47 3.92 -3.74
C SER A 22 20.02 3.46 -3.50
N GLU A 23 19.47 2.62 -4.37
CA GLU A 23 18.11 2.08 -4.20
C GLU A 23 18.00 1.19 -2.96
N ILE A 24 19.00 0.33 -2.71
CA ILE A 24 19.06 -0.48 -1.47
C ILE A 24 19.11 0.42 -0.26
N LEU A 25 20.01 1.41 -0.23
CA LEU A 25 20.17 2.28 0.93
C LEU A 25 18.91 3.10 1.22
N ASN A 26 18.25 3.63 0.18
CA ASN A 26 16.98 4.34 0.33
C ASN A 26 15.86 3.45 0.90
N LEU A 27 15.80 2.19 0.44
CA LEU A 27 14.87 1.20 0.98
C LEU A 27 15.17 0.89 2.45
N MET A 28 16.44 0.65 2.79
CA MET A 28 16.89 0.37 4.15
C MET A 28 16.59 1.54 5.10
N LYS A 29 16.87 2.79 4.67
CA LYS A 29 16.52 4.00 5.42
C LYS A 29 15.02 4.09 5.69
N TYR A 30 14.19 3.80 4.69
CA TYR A 30 12.74 3.78 4.86
C TYR A 30 12.29 2.77 5.91
N PHE A 31 12.71 1.50 5.80
CA PHE A 31 12.28 0.44 6.72
C PHE A 31 12.86 0.59 8.14
N SER A 32 14.03 1.22 8.25
CA SER A 32 14.63 1.58 9.53
C SER A 32 13.78 2.60 10.31
N LEU A 33 12.99 3.46 9.65
CA LEU A 33 12.01 4.34 10.34
C LEU A 33 10.96 3.54 11.12
N PHE A 34 10.69 2.31 10.69
CA PHE A 34 9.73 1.40 11.32
C PHE A 34 10.41 0.34 12.19
N ARG A 35 11.72 0.43 12.39
CA ARG A 35 12.53 -0.57 13.11
C ARG A 35 12.29 -1.98 12.56
N HIS A 36 12.24 -2.10 11.23
CA HIS A 36 11.87 -3.32 10.54
C HIS A 36 13.03 -3.81 9.67
N PRO A 37 13.89 -4.71 10.19
CA PRO A 37 14.91 -5.38 9.38
C PRO A 37 14.27 -6.15 8.23
N LEU A 38 14.96 -6.15 7.09
CA LEU A 38 14.48 -6.77 5.85
C LEU A 38 15.23 -8.07 5.55
N LYS A 39 14.52 -9.05 4.99
CA LYS A 39 15.11 -10.23 4.37
C LYS A 39 15.53 -9.93 2.94
N LEU A 40 16.48 -10.70 2.41
CA LEU A 40 16.94 -10.54 1.01
C LEU A 40 15.79 -10.57 0.00
N SER A 41 14.82 -11.48 0.17
CA SER A 41 13.67 -11.61 -0.72
C SER A 41 12.77 -10.37 -0.69
N GLU A 42 12.61 -9.73 0.47
CA GLU A 42 11.85 -8.49 0.63
C GLU A 42 12.57 -7.32 -0.04
N ILE A 43 13.89 -7.22 0.14
CA ILE A 43 14.72 -6.22 -0.52
C ILE A 43 14.58 -6.35 -2.04
N TYR A 44 14.84 -7.55 -2.57
CA TYR A 44 14.78 -7.82 -4.00
C TYR A 44 13.40 -7.49 -4.58
N LYS A 45 12.32 -7.93 -3.92
CA LYS A 45 10.94 -7.70 -4.38
C LYS A 45 10.55 -6.22 -4.43
N LEU A 46 11.16 -5.37 -3.60
CA LEU A 46 10.86 -3.94 -3.51
C LEU A 46 11.77 -3.06 -4.38
N LEU A 47 12.82 -3.63 -4.97
CA LEU A 47 13.72 -2.92 -5.86
C LEU A 47 13.22 -2.91 -7.32
N PRO A 48 13.59 -1.89 -8.11
CA PRO A 48 13.28 -1.80 -9.54
C PRO A 48 13.56 -3.07 -10.35
N ASP A 49 12.72 -3.35 -11.36
CA ASP A 49 12.75 -4.56 -12.21
C ASP A 49 14.06 -4.71 -13.01
N ASN A 50 14.80 -3.63 -13.23
CA ASN A 50 16.09 -3.67 -13.91
C ASN A 50 17.24 -4.14 -13.00
N ILE A 51 17.00 -4.37 -11.70
CA ILE A 51 17.99 -4.85 -10.75
C ILE A 51 17.82 -6.37 -10.56
N THR A 52 18.89 -7.13 -10.81
CA THR A 52 18.88 -8.59 -10.63
C THR A 52 19.13 -8.98 -9.17
N GLU A 53 18.60 -10.13 -8.73
CA GLU A 53 18.85 -10.66 -7.39
C GLU A 53 20.36 -10.87 -7.11
N LEU A 54 21.15 -11.23 -8.14
CA LEU A 54 22.61 -11.37 -8.02
C LEU A 54 23.27 -10.02 -7.71
N SER A 55 22.89 -8.95 -8.42
CA SER A 55 23.38 -7.60 -8.16
C SER A 55 23.04 -7.16 -6.72
N VAL A 56 21.84 -7.48 -6.24
CA VAL A 56 21.43 -7.21 -4.84
C VAL A 56 22.33 -7.95 -3.85
N LYS A 57 22.58 -9.25 -4.06
CA LYS A 57 23.46 -10.06 -3.18
C LYS A 57 24.87 -9.49 -3.11
N LEU A 58 25.44 -9.08 -4.26
CA LEU A 58 26.76 -8.48 -4.32
C LEU A 58 26.81 -7.12 -3.62
N ALA A 59 25.82 -6.26 -3.86
CA ALA A 59 25.72 -4.95 -3.22
C ALA A 59 25.57 -5.07 -1.69
N LEU A 60 24.68 -5.93 -1.20
CA LEU A 60 24.49 -6.15 0.24
C LEU A 60 25.78 -6.68 0.90
N ARG A 61 26.50 -7.60 0.27
CA ARG A 61 27.78 -8.10 0.79
C ARG A 61 28.84 -6.99 0.86
N LYS A 62 28.92 -6.15 -0.18
CA LYS A 62 29.82 -5.00 -0.22
C LYS A 62 29.50 -4.00 0.90
N MET A 63 28.22 -3.67 1.08
CA MET A 63 27.75 -2.75 2.12
C MET A 63 27.96 -3.27 3.55
N ASP A 64 27.87 -4.59 3.75
CA ASP A 64 28.14 -5.24 5.03
C ASP A 64 29.64 -5.15 5.36
N ILE A 65 30.51 -5.43 4.39
CA ILE A 65 31.98 -5.28 4.53
C ILE A 65 32.37 -3.82 4.80
N SER A 66 31.72 -2.85 4.14
CA SER A 66 32.00 -1.43 4.36
C SER A 66 31.40 -0.88 5.65
N GLY A 67 30.59 -1.66 6.38
CA GLY A 67 29.93 -1.25 7.62
C GLY A 67 28.76 -0.27 7.41
N THR A 68 28.21 -0.18 6.21
CA THR A 68 27.02 0.65 5.91
C THR A 68 25.75 -0.02 6.42
N ILE A 69 25.67 -1.34 6.24
CA ILE A 69 24.61 -2.19 6.76
C ILE A 69 25.24 -3.28 7.63
N ARG A 70 24.41 -4.00 8.37
CA ARG A 70 24.80 -5.27 8.98
C ARG A 70 23.87 -6.36 8.50
N LYS A 71 24.41 -7.56 8.34
CA LYS A 71 23.64 -8.80 8.22
C LYS A 71 23.72 -9.60 9.50
N ILE A 72 22.57 -9.93 10.09
CA ILE A 72 22.44 -10.83 11.23
C ILE A 72 21.43 -11.92 10.83
N ASP A 73 21.90 -13.16 10.76
CA ASP A 73 21.16 -14.30 10.20
C ASP A 73 20.59 -13.99 8.80
N GLU A 74 19.26 -13.95 8.66
CA GLU A 74 18.57 -13.63 7.40
C GLU A 74 18.17 -12.16 7.27
N TYR A 75 18.42 -11.35 8.30
CA TYR A 75 17.98 -9.97 8.39
C TYR A 75 19.11 -8.99 8.07
N TYR A 76 18.76 -7.97 7.28
CA TYR A 76 19.60 -6.82 6.99
C TYR A 76 19.03 -5.60 7.72
N LEU A 77 19.91 -4.78 8.30
CA LEU A 77 19.59 -3.53 8.98
C LEU A 77 20.69 -2.48 8.74
N LEU A 78 20.39 -1.20 8.98
CA LEU A 78 21.44 -0.17 8.93
C LEU A 78 22.42 -0.38 10.07
N ALA A 79 23.70 -0.06 9.85
CA ALA A 79 24.71 -0.17 10.91
C ALA A 79 24.47 0.78 12.10
N ALA A 80 23.62 1.81 11.95
CA ALA A 80 23.25 2.68 13.07
C ALA A 80 22.08 2.12 13.91
N ASP A 81 21.39 1.07 13.45
CA ASP A 81 20.22 0.53 14.15
C ASP A 81 20.64 -0.41 15.28
N ASP A 82 19.73 -0.65 16.23
CA ASP A 82 19.92 -1.55 17.37
C ASP A 82 19.52 -2.98 16.99
N ASP A 83 20.38 -3.96 17.23
CA ASP A 83 20.16 -5.37 16.87
C ASP A 83 18.94 -5.99 17.58
N ALA A 84 18.52 -5.43 18.73
CA ALA A 84 17.33 -5.88 19.47
C ALA A 84 16.01 -5.74 18.66
N ILE A 85 16.02 -5.02 17.55
CA ILE A 85 14.85 -4.93 16.65
C ILE A 85 14.58 -6.24 15.91
N ILE A 86 15.56 -7.14 15.80
CA ILE A 86 15.40 -8.45 15.14
C ILE A 86 14.46 -9.35 15.93
N GLU A 87 14.58 -9.38 17.26
CA GLU A 87 13.66 -10.15 18.11
C GLU A 87 12.22 -9.65 17.92
N LYS A 88 12.02 -8.33 17.87
CA LYS A 88 10.71 -7.72 17.58
C LYS A 88 10.20 -8.10 16.19
N ARG A 89 11.09 -8.18 15.18
CA ARG A 89 10.75 -8.61 13.82
C ARG A 89 10.22 -10.04 13.82
N ILE A 90 10.92 -10.98 14.46
CA ILE A 90 10.56 -12.40 14.54
C ILE A 90 9.20 -12.59 15.23
N VAL A 91 9.03 -11.97 16.41
CA VAL A 91 7.75 -12.04 17.15
C VAL A 91 6.61 -11.45 16.30
N GLY A 92 6.87 -10.35 15.60
CA GLY A 92 5.91 -9.70 14.73
C GLY A 92 5.51 -10.52 13.51
N GLU A 93 6.43 -11.28 12.90
CA GLU A 93 6.14 -12.22 11.80
C GLU A 93 5.22 -13.35 12.25
N ALA A 94 5.54 -13.96 13.40
CA ALA A 94 4.74 -15.06 13.95
C ALA A 94 3.31 -14.58 14.23
N LYS A 95 3.17 -13.37 14.78
CA LYS A 95 1.87 -12.78 15.05
C LYS A 95 1.11 -12.40 13.78
N ALA A 96 1.80 -11.82 12.79
CA ALA A 96 1.21 -11.52 11.48
C ALA A 96 0.63 -12.79 10.85
N THR A 97 1.41 -13.88 10.86
CA THR A 97 0.98 -15.20 10.37
C THR A 97 -0.33 -15.67 11.01
N TYR A 98 -0.46 -15.50 12.33
CA TYR A 98 -1.68 -15.87 13.06
C TYR A 98 -2.88 -14.94 12.77
N LEU A 99 -2.65 -13.65 12.58
CA LEU A 99 -3.70 -12.66 12.32
C LEU A 99 -4.14 -12.62 10.86
N PHE A 100 -3.28 -13.02 9.92
CA PHE A 100 -3.53 -12.91 8.49
C PHE A 100 -4.82 -13.61 8.02
N PRO A 101 -5.16 -14.84 8.45
CA PRO A 101 -6.45 -15.46 8.13
C PRO A 101 -7.67 -14.66 8.65
N LYS A 102 -7.54 -13.98 9.79
CA LYS A 102 -8.62 -13.13 10.35
C LYS A 102 -8.81 -11.86 9.52
N ALA A 103 -7.73 -11.24 9.08
CA ALA A 103 -7.78 -10.09 8.17
C ALA A 103 -8.40 -10.48 6.83
N LYS A 104 -8.05 -11.64 6.26
CA LYS A 104 -8.68 -12.17 5.02
C LYS A 104 -10.18 -12.39 5.18
N ARG A 105 -10.63 -13.00 6.29
CA ARG A 105 -12.07 -13.17 6.57
C ARG A 105 -12.78 -11.83 6.66
N THR A 106 -12.14 -10.83 7.26
CA THR A 106 -12.72 -9.49 7.39
C THR A 106 -12.77 -8.76 6.05
N ALA A 107 -11.72 -8.86 5.23
CA ALA A 107 -11.75 -8.36 3.85
C ALA A 107 -12.85 -9.01 3.00
N HIS A 108 -13.05 -10.32 3.15
CA HIS A 108 -14.16 -11.02 2.48
C HIS A 108 -15.51 -10.49 2.97
N PHE A 109 -15.70 -10.29 4.27
CA PHE A 109 -16.91 -9.65 4.81
C PHE A 109 -17.13 -8.25 4.22
N ILE A 110 -16.09 -7.41 4.11
CA ILE A 110 -16.16 -6.09 3.49
C ILE A 110 -16.61 -6.20 2.02
N SER A 111 -16.15 -7.21 1.29
CA SER A 111 -16.51 -7.40 -0.13
C SER A 111 -18.00 -7.66 -0.39
N LEU A 112 -18.76 -8.07 0.64
CA LEU A 112 -20.20 -8.30 0.54
C LEU A 112 -21.01 -6.98 0.58
N PHE A 113 -20.38 -5.86 0.94
CA PHE A 113 -21.09 -4.59 1.05
C PHE A 113 -21.41 -3.98 -0.32
N PRO A 114 -22.54 -3.26 -0.44
CA PRO A 114 -22.90 -2.57 -1.66
C PRO A 114 -21.76 -1.68 -2.15
N PHE A 115 -21.61 -1.67 -3.48
CA PHE A 115 -20.65 -0.86 -4.21
C PHE A 115 -19.17 -1.20 -4.03
N VAL A 116 -18.81 -2.16 -3.17
CA VAL A 116 -17.42 -2.63 -3.08
C VAL A 116 -17.06 -3.39 -4.36
N LYS A 117 -15.93 -3.03 -4.96
CA LYS A 117 -15.44 -3.62 -6.21
C LYS A 117 -14.13 -4.37 -6.02
N PHE A 118 -13.30 -3.94 -5.07
CA PHE A 118 -12.07 -4.63 -4.66
C PHE A 118 -11.81 -4.39 -3.18
N VAL A 119 -11.19 -5.37 -2.53
CA VAL A 119 -10.64 -5.24 -1.17
C VAL A 119 -9.24 -5.86 -1.13
N GLY A 120 -8.29 -5.11 -0.60
CA GLY A 120 -6.93 -5.59 -0.33
C GLY A 120 -6.48 -5.25 1.09
N ILE A 121 -5.58 -6.05 1.63
CA ILE A 121 -4.92 -5.82 2.92
C ILE A 121 -3.71 -4.92 2.70
N SER A 122 -3.61 -3.83 3.46
CA SER A 122 -2.49 -2.88 3.44
C SER A 122 -1.89 -2.70 4.84
N GLY A 123 -1.08 -1.66 5.06
CA GLY A 123 -0.51 -1.38 6.38
C GLY A 123 0.63 -2.32 6.77
N SER A 124 0.81 -2.55 8.08
CA SER A 124 1.89 -3.41 8.60
C SER A 124 1.66 -4.89 8.29
N LEU A 125 0.41 -5.34 8.34
CA LEU A 125 0.07 -6.74 8.13
C LEU A 125 0.39 -7.20 6.70
N SER A 126 0.29 -6.29 5.72
CA SER A 126 0.68 -6.57 4.33
C SER A 126 2.19 -6.68 4.12
N LYS A 127 2.98 -6.27 5.12
CA LYS A 127 4.45 -6.37 5.21
C LYS A 127 4.89 -7.46 6.20
N ASN A 128 4.01 -8.44 6.44
CA ASN A 128 4.25 -9.56 7.34
C ASN A 128 4.68 -9.14 8.75
N TYR A 129 4.04 -8.11 9.31
CA TYR A 129 4.34 -7.63 10.67
C TYR A 129 3.06 -7.28 11.44
N ALA A 130 2.99 -7.73 12.70
CA ALA A 130 1.94 -7.32 13.64
C ALA A 130 2.43 -7.29 15.09
N ASP A 131 1.94 -6.34 15.87
CA ASP A 131 2.13 -6.18 17.31
C ASP A 131 0.80 -6.34 18.08
N GLU A 132 0.78 -5.99 19.38
CA GLU A 132 -0.45 -6.01 20.21
C GLU A 132 -1.54 -5.04 19.76
N ASN A 133 -1.19 -3.99 19.02
CA ASN A 133 -2.11 -2.92 18.65
C ASN A 133 -2.36 -2.88 17.14
N THR A 134 -1.97 -3.92 16.40
CA THR A 134 -2.06 -3.93 14.95
C THR A 134 -3.50 -3.98 14.48
N ASP A 135 -3.87 -2.94 13.73
CA ASP A 135 -5.15 -2.83 13.05
C ASP A 135 -5.17 -3.67 11.75
N PHE A 136 -6.35 -4.06 11.31
CA PHE A 136 -6.55 -4.58 9.95
C PHE A 136 -6.86 -3.43 9.01
N ASP A 137 -5.83 -2.98 8.29
CA ASP A 137 -5.94 -1.94 7.28
C ASP A 137 -6.38 -2.50 5.93
N PHE A 138 -7.42 -1.89 5.36
CA PHE A 138 -7.97 -2.26 4.07
C PHE A 138 -7.89 -1.11 3.06
N PHE A 139 -7.47 -1.45 1.85
CA PHE A 139 -7.61 -0.65 0.64
C PHE A 139 -8.85 -1.10 -0.12
N ILE A 140 -9.75 -0.17 -0.44
CA ILE A 140 -11.05 -0.47 -1.03
C ILE A 140 -11.21 0.30 -2.34
N ILE A 141 -11.61 -0.40 -3.40
CA ILE A 141 -12.08 0.25 -4.64
C ILE A 141 -13.59 0.13 -4.69
N THR A 142 -14.27 1.21 -5.02
CA THR A 142 -15.74 1.28 -5.09
C THR A 142 -16.24 1.48 -6.51
N ALA A 143 -17.51 1.15 -6.74
CA ALA A 143 -18.20 1.48 -7.98
C ALA A 143 -18.24 3.00 -8.21
N ASN A 144 -18.39 3.39 -9.48
CA ASN A 144 -18.41 4.80 -9.87
C ASN A 144 -19.43 5.66 -9.09
N ASN A 145 -19.01 6.83 -8.60
CA ASN A 145 -19.82 7.81 -7.89
C ASN A 145 -20.52 7.26 -6.64
N THR A 146 -19.98 6.23 -5.99
CA THR A 146 -20.58 5.61 -4.79
C THR A 146 -19.64 5.51 -3.60
N LEU A 147 -18.41 6.03 -3.74
CA LEU A 147 -17.36 5.96 -2.74
C LEU A 147 -17.82 6.38 -1.34
N TRP A 148 -18.44 7.55 -1.21
CA TRP A 148 -18.88 8.11 0.06
C TRP A 148 -20.11 7.41 0.62
N ILE A 149 -20.95 6.82 -0.23
CA ILE A 149 -22.06 5.96 0.19
C ILE A 149 -21.48 4.70 0.83
N CYS A 150 -20.61 3.99 0.09
CA CYS A 150 -19.93 2.78 0.55
C CYS A 150 -19.16 3.03 1.85
N ARG A 151 -18.35 4.09 1.87
CA ARG A 151 -17.58 4.53 3.03
C ARG A 151 -18.49 4.77 4.24
N THR A 152 -19.62 5.46 4.05
CA THR A 152 -20.56 5.76 5.14
C THR A 152 -21.13 4.47 5.71
N ILE A 153 -21.60 3.55 4.87
CA ILE A 153 -22.12 2.24 5.30
C ILE A 153 -21.08 1.49 6.12
N LEU A 154 -19.86 1.34 5.59
CA LEU A 154 -18.80 0.60 6.28
C LEU A 154 -18.35 1.29 7.57
N HIS A 155 -18.35 2.63 7.63
CA HIS A 155 -18.06 3.35 8.87
C HIS A 155 -19.16 3.22 9.92
N LEU A 156 -20.43 3.09 9.51
CA LEU A 156 -21.51 2.75 10.43
C LEU A 156 -21.31 1.35 11.01
N VAL A 157 -20.92 0.38 10.18
CA VAL A 157 -20.58 -0.98 10.66
C VAL A 157 -19.37 -0.95 11.59
N LYS A 158 -18.34 -0.16 11.29
CA LYS A 158 -17.21 0.06 12.21
C LYS A 158 -17.68 0.66 13.53
N LYS A 159 -18.58 1.64 13.52
CA LYS A 159 -19.14 2.20 14.75
C LYS A 159 -19.88 1.13 15.58
N LEU A 160 -20.62 0.23 14.92
CA LEU A 160 -21.28 -0.87 15.60
C LEU A 160 -20.27 -1.89 16.15
N SER A 161 -19.13 -2.11 15.49
CA SER A 161 -18.11 -3.03 16.00
C SER A 161 -17.41 -2.54 17.27
N PHE A 162 -17.44 -1.23 17.58
CA PHE A 162 -17.01 -0.70 18.89
C PHE A 162 -17.85 -1.27 20.04
N LEU A 163 -19.15 -1.52 19.82
CA LEU A 163 -20.05 -2.06 20.85
C LEU A 163 -19.66 -3.49 21.26
N ILE A 164 -18.86 -4.17 20.44
CA ILE A 164 -18.45 -5.57 20.61
C ILE A 164 -16.92 -5.69 20.73
N GLY A 165 -16.20 -4.57 20.88
CA GLY A 165 -14.75 -4.53 21.06
C GLY A 165 -13.92 -4.96 19.84
N ARG A 166 -14.47 -4.91 18.61
CA ARG A 166 -13.81 -5.38 17.37
C ARG A 166 -13.44 -4.25 16.40
N GLN A 167 -13.29 -3.02 16.89
CA GLN A 167 -13.00 -1.84 16.06
C GLN A 167 -11.66 -1.92 15.30
N HIS A 168 -10.66 -2.57 15.90
CA HIS A 168 -9.31 -2.71 15.36
C HIS A 168 -9.25 -3.68 14.17
N HIS A 169 -10.25 -4.54 14.03
CA HIS A 169 -10.34 -5.48 12.92
C HIS A 169 -10.96 -4.85 11.66
N LEU A 170 -11.38 -3.58 11.70
CA LEU A 170 -12.09 -2.92 10.60
C LEU A 170 -11.56 -1.49 10.38
N CYS A 171 -10.34 -1.36 9.90
CA CYS A 171 -9.75 -0.07 9.49
C CYS A 171 -9.77 0.06 7.98
N MET A 172 -10.58 0.99 7.46
CA MET A 172 -10.63 1.30 6.04
C MET A 172 -9.72 2.51 5.79
N ASN A 173 -8.47 2.22 5.45
CA ASN A 173 -7.40 3.22 5.38
C ASN A 173 -7.53 4.10 4.13
N TYR A 174 -7.89 3.48 3.00
CA TYR A 174 -7.96 4.15 1.71
C TYR A 174 -9.15 3.66 0.87
N PHE A 175 -9.90 4.60 0.32
CA PHE A 175 -10.93 4.34 -0.69
C PHE A 175 -10.59 5.06 -1.99
N ILE A 176 -10.83 4.39 -3.12
CA ILE A 176 -10.71 4.97 -4.45
C ILE A 176 -11.85 4.51 -5.36
N ASP A 177 -12.27 5.37 -6.27
CA ASP A 177 -13.30 5.06 -7.26
C ASP A 177 -12.73 4.26 -8.43
N GLU A 178 -13.48 3.28 -8.96
CA GLU A 178 -13.06 2.44 -10.09
C GLU A 178 -12.78 3.23 -11.40
N HIS A 179 -13.27 4.46 -11.54
CA HIS A 179 -12.92 5.34 -12.68
C HIS A 179 -11.66 6.18 -12.43
N TYR A 180 -11.19 6.22 -11.18
CA TYR A 180 -10.03 7.00 -10.76
C TYR A 180 -8.95 6.09 -10.17
N LEU A 181 -8.64 4.96 -10.83
CA LEU A 181 -7.67 3.94 -10.40
C LEU A 181 -6.19 4.41 -10.43
N ARG A 182 -5.89 5.61 -9.93
CA ARG A 182 -4.56 6.20 -9.90
C ARG A 182 -4.31 6.89 -8.56
N LEU A 183 -3.11 6.69 -8.01
CA LEU A 183 -2.57 7.47 -6.91
C LEU A 183 -1.81 8.67 -7.47
N ASP A 184 -2.08 9.86 -6.92
CA ASP A 184 -1.45 11.10 -7.38
C ASP A 184 -0.03 11.24 -6.82
N GLU A 185 0.19 10.72 -5.61
CA GLU A 185 1.43 10.81 -4.86
C GLU A 185 2.49 9.86 -5.44
N LYS A 186 3.59 10.42 -5.96
CA LYS A 186 4.71 9.66 -6.52
C LYS A 186 5.93 9.72 -5.60
N ASN A 187 6.06 8.76 -4.70
CA ASN A 187 7.18 8.68 -3.77
C ASN A 187 7.38 7.23 -3.27
N LEU A 188 8.49 7.02 -2.55
CA LEU A 188 8.86 5.70 -2.01
C LEU A 188 7.79 5.09 -1.10
N PHE A 189 7.11 5.90 -0.28
CA PHE A 189 5.99 5.44 0.55
C PHE A 189 4.87 4.87 -0.32
N THR A 190 4.42 5.62 -1.34
CA THR A 190 3.38 5.13 -2.26
C THR A 190 3.83 3.87 -3.01
N ARG A 191 5.09 3.82 -3.46
CA ARG A 191 5.65 2.63 -4.12
C ARG A 191 5.52 1.41 -3.21
N ILE A 192 6.01 1.49 -1.98
CA ILE A 192 5.97 0.38 -1.01
C ILE A 192 4.53 -0.02 -0.65
N GLU A 193 3.64 0.94 -0.41
CA GLU A 193 2.23 0.63 -0.14
C GLU A 193 1.56 -0.10 -1.32
N LEU A 194 1.87 0.28 -2.57
CA LEU A 194 1.38 -0.43 -3.75
C LEU A 194 2.02 -1.82 -3.91
N SER A 195 3.34 -1.93 -3.76
CA SER A 195 4.09 -3.18 -3.93
C SER A 195 3.73 -4.23 -2.87
N THR A 196 3.32 -3.79 -1.68
CA THR A 196 2.96 -4.68 -0.56
C THR A 196 1.46 -4.87 -0.42
N LEU A 197 0.64 -4.31 -1.33
CA LEU A 197 -0.81 -4.46 -1.28
C LEU A 197 -1.23 -5.90 -1.62
N ILE A 198 -1.92 -6.57 -0.70
CA ILE A 198 -2.34 -7.96 -0.87
C ILE A 198 -3.80 -8.01 -1.33
N PRO A 199 -4.11 -8.46 -2.56
CA PRO A 199 -5.49 -8.57 -3.04
C PRO A 199 -6.23 -9.70 -2.31
N VAL A 200 -7.49 -9.45 -1.90
CA VAL A 200 -8.37 -10.48 -1.30
C VAL A 200 -9.64 -10.69 -2.13
N TYR A 201 -10.18 -9.63 -2.72
CA TYR A 201 -11.39 -9.69 -3.55
C TYR A 201 -11.20 -8.95 -4.86
N ASN A 202 -11.56 -9.59 -5.98
CA ASN A 202 -11.53 -9.08 -7.36
C ASN A 202 -10.13 -8.73 -7.88
N GLU A 203 -9.37 -9.77 -8.22
CA GLU A 203 -8.01 -9.66 -8.73
C GLU A 203 -7.92 -8.91 -10.08
N SER A 204 -8.94 -8.98 -10.93
CA SER A 204 -8.92 -8.28 -12.23
C SER A 204 -8.86 -6.75 -12.09
N ILE A 205 -9.60 -6.19 -11.11
CA ILE A 205 -9.51 -4.75 -10.81
C ILE A 205 -8.17 -4.40 -10.19
N TYR A 206 -7.62 -5.26 -9.34
CA TYR A 206 -6.27 -5.08 -8.78
C TYR A 206 -5.19 -5.01 -9.86
N LYS A 207 -5.20 -5.95 -10.82
CA LYS A 207 -4.29 -5.94 -11.97
C LYS A 207 -4.40 -4.63 -12.76
N THR A 208 -5.64 -4.19 -13.04
CA THR A 208 -5.90 -2.90 -13.70
C THR A 208 -5.35 -1.71 -12.89
N PHE A 209 -5.54 -1.74 -11.58
CA PHE A 209 -5.06 -0.70 -10.67
C PHE A 209 -3.52 -0.62 -10.66
N LEU A 210 -2.82 -1.76 -10.59
CA LEU A 210 -1.35 -1.77 -10.68
C LEU A 210 -0.87 -1.20 -12.03
N LEU A 211 -1.46 -1.62 -13.16
CA LEU A 211 -1.11 -1.11 -14.49
C LEU A 211 -1.33 0.40 -14.61
N ARG A 212 -2.44 0.92 -14.08
CA ARG A 212 -2.73 2.37 -14.05
C ARG A 212 -1.74 3.16 -13.18
N ASN A 213 -1.06 2.48 -12.26
CA ASN A 213 -0.03 3.05 -11.38
C ASN A 213 1.39 2.60 -11.73
N GLN A 214 1.62 2.01 -12.90
CA GLN A 214 2.94 1.49 -13.30
C GLN A 214 4.05 2.54 -13.20
N SER A 215 3.74 3.83 -13.43
CA SER A 215 4.73 4.91 -13.29
C SER A 215 5.23 5.12 -11.85
N ASN A 216 4.52 4.57 -10.85
CA ASN A 216 4.89 4.58 -9.44
C ASN A 216 5.45 3.22 -8.97
N LEU A 217 5.38 2.18 -9.82
CA LEU A 217 5.77 0.81 -9.53
C LEU A 217 6.92 0.41 -10.46
N SER A 218 8.14 0.80 -10.08
CA SER A 218 9.34 0.41 -10.79
C SER A 218 9.67 -1.09 -10.67
N ASN A 219 8.99 -1.79 -9.77
CA ASN A 219 9.20 -3.19 -9.38
C ASN A 219 8.00 -4.09 -9.74
N ILE A 220 7.26 -3.74 -10.81
CA ILE A 220 5.99 -4.39 -11.13
C ILE A 220 6.17 -5.86 -11.52
N GLN A 221 7.30 -6.22 -12.15
CA GLN A 221 7.61 -7.60 -12.55
C GLN A 221 7.95 -8.46 -11.33
N HIS A 222 8.56 -7.87 -10.31
CA HIS A 222 8.86 -8.56 -9.05
C HIS A 222 7.62 -8.86 -8.18
N LEU A 223 6.43 -8.36 -8.54
CA LEU A 223 5.22 -8.57 -7.73
C LEU A 223 4.62 -9.98 -7.85
N ASP A 224 5.10 -10.81 -8.79
CA ASP A 224 4.55 -12.14 -9.11
C ASP A 224 3.07 -12.09 -9.52
N VAL A 225 2.64 -10.97 -10.12
CA VAL A 225 1.27 -10.78 -10.60
C VAL A 225 1.23 -11.15 -12.07
N ASP A 226 0.40 -12.15 -12.40
CA ASP A 226 0.11 -12.47 -13.78
C ASP A 226 -0.81 -11.40 -14.40
N PHE A 227 -0.30 -10.64 -15.35
CA PHE A 227 -1.08 -9.62 -16.07
C PHE A 227 -1.71 -10.16 -17.36
N GLU A 228 -1.58 -11.45 -17.67
CA GLU A 228 -2.26 -12.06 -18.81
C GLU A 228 -3.78 -11.90 -18.67
N GLY A 229 -4.42 -11.46 -19.75
CA GLY A 229 -5.86 -11.14 -19.74
C GLY A 229 -6.25 -9.86 -18.97
N ALA A 230 -5.30 -9.05 -18.47
CA ALA A 230 -5.61 -7.78 -17.79
C ALA A 230 -6.29 -6.71 -18.67
N VAL A 231 -6.55 -6.99 -19.96
CA VAL A 231 -7.23 -6.10 -20.90
C VAL A 231 -8.65 -6.60 -21.19
N GLN A 232 -9.55 -6.28 -20.27
CA GLN A 232 -10.82 -5.56 -20.48
C GLN A 232 -11.55 -5.64 -19.14
N PHE A 233 -11.16 -4.82 -18.15
CA PHE A 233 -12.19 -4.29 -17.27
C PHE A 233 -13.09 -3.45 -18.17
N ASN A 234 -14.06 -4.13 -18.77
CA ASN A 234 -15.02 -3.51 -19.63
C ASN A 234 -15.78 -2.58 -18.69
N MET A 235 -15.56 -1.27 -18.79
CA MET A 235 -16.47 -0.26 -18.27
C MET A 235 -17.79 -0.33 -19.05
N ARG A 236 -18.30 -1.53 -19.31
CA ARG A 236 -19.65 -1.80 -19.77
C ARG A 236 -20.56 -1.43 -18.61
N MET A 237 -20.77 -0.12 -18.51
CA MET A 237 -22.03 0.53 -18.21
C MET A 237 -22.95 -0.32 -17.35
N LEU A 238 -22.63 -0.47 -16.07
CA LEU A 238 -23.64 -0.91 -15.11
C LEU A 238 -24.37 0.32 -14.57
N GLY A 239 -25.48 0.60 -15.25
CA GLY A 239 -26.56 1.43 -14.75
C GLY A 239 -26.63 2.78 -15.43
N LYS A 240 -27.83 3.16 -15.87
CA LYS A 240 -28.23 4.56 -16.12
C LYS A 240 -27.46 5.46 -15.15
N LYS A 241 -26.83 6.54 -15.66
CA LYS A 241 -26.21 7.59 -14.82
C LYS A 241 -27.16 7.87 -13.66
N ASN A 242 -26.91 7.27 -12.50
CA ASN A 242 -27.87 7.34 -11.42
C ASN A 242 -27.54 8.65 -10.72
N LEU A 243 -28.01 9.74 -11.34
CA LEU A 243 -27.80 11.11 -10.92
C LEU A 243 -28.10 11.25 -9.43
N PHE A 244 -29.09 10.50 -8.94
CA PHE A 244 -29.39 10.37 -7.53
C PHE A 244 -28.21 9.85 -6.69
N LEU A 245 -27.60 8.71 -7.06
CA LEU A 245 -26.43 8.17 -6.33
C LEU A 245 -25.26 9.14 -6.37
N LYS A 246 -25.04 9.82 -7.51
CA LYS A 246 -24.00 10.85 -7.61
C LYS A 246 -24.26 12.01 -6.66
N SER A 247 -25.49 12.55 -6.64
CA SER A 247 -25.86 13.64 -5.73
C SER A 247 -25.76 13.21 -4.26
N LEU A 248 -26.22 12.01 -3.92
CA LEU A 248 -26.10 11.46 -2.57
C LEU A 248 -24.64 11.25 -2.15
N ASN A 249 -23.79 10.76 -3.06
CA ASN A 249 -22.37 10.58 -2.84
C ASN A 249 -21.67 11.92 -2.53
N LEU A 250 -21.95 12.96 -3.32
CA LEU A 250 -21.41 14.31 -3.08
C LEU A 250 -21.94 14.91 -1.78
N PHE A 251 -23.22 14.72 -1.47
CA PHE A 251 -23.80 15.17 -0.20
C PHE A 251 -23.12 14.51 1.01
N LEU A 252 -22.92 13.19 0.99
CA LEU A 252 -22.24 12.46 2.08
C LEU A 252 -20.76 12.83 2.20
N MET A 253 -20.10 13.13 1.07
CA MET A 253 -18.76 13.71 1.04
C MET A 253 -18.72 15.03 1.79
N ASP A 254 -19.55 16.00 1.38
CA ASP A 254 -19.57 17.34 1.97
C ASP A 254 -19.93 17.31 3.45
N LEU A 255 -20.89 16.46 3.83
CA LEU A 255 -21.25 16.24 5.23
C LEU A 255 -20.05 15.72 6.03
N THR A 256 -19.37 14.69 5.51
CA THR A 256 -18.19 14.14 6.17
C THR A 256 -17.09 15.18 6.31
N ASP A 257 -16.77 15.88 5.24
CA ASP A 257 -15.69 16.88 5.22
C ASP A 257 -15.96 18.01 6.22
N LYS A 258 -17.20 18.50 6.30
CA LYS A 258 -17.61 19.47 7.32
C LYS A 258 -17.38 18.94 8.73
N MET A 259 -17.78 17.70 9.01
CA MET A 259 -17.58 17.07 10.32
C MET A 259 -16.09 16.92 10.67
N TRP A 260 -15.25 16.54 9.71
CA TRP A 260 -13.82 16.38 9.91
C TRP A 260 -13.09 17.71 10.08
N LYS A 261 -13.40 18.73 9.27
CA LYS A 261 -12.88 20.10 9.46
C LYS A 261 -13.22 20.65 10.85
N HIS A 262 -14.45 20.42 11.32
CA HIS A 262 -14.84 20.83 12.67
C HIS A 262 -13.99 20.12 13.75
N LYS A 263 -13.82 18.80 13.66
CA LYS A 263 -12.98 18.03 14.59
C LYS A 263 -11.50 18.44 14.53
N TRP A 264 -10.98 18.72 13.34
CA TRP A 264 -9.61 19.15 13.11
C TRP A 264 -9.32 20.49 13.78
N ARG A 265 -10.20 21.48 13.55
CA ARG A 265 -10.13 22.79 14.21
C ARG A 265 -10.23 22.69 15.73
N LYS A 266 -11.12 21.85 16.24
CA LYS A 266 -11.27 21.62 17.69
C LYS A 266 -9.99 21.05 18.33
N ARG A 267 -9.18 20.30 17.57
CA ARG A 267 -7.87 19.79 18.03
C ARG A 267 -6.72 20.80 17.90
N GLY A 268 -6.97 21.99 17.34
CA GLY A 268 -5.96 23.03 17.18
C GLY A 268 -4.93 22.75 16.09
N PHE A 269 -5.20 21.86 15.15
CA PHE A 269 -4.26 21.53 14.08
C PHE A 269 -4.27 22.56 12.94
N PRO A 270 -3.11 22.85 12.31
CA PRO A 270 -3.05 23.77 11.16
C PRO A 270 -3.92 23.31 9.98
N MET A 271 -4.67 24.22 9.36
CA MET A 271 -5.56 23.85 8.23
C MET A 271 -4.83 23.56 6.93
N GLU A 272 -3.62 24.10 6.73
CA GLU A 272 -2.75 23.78 5.60
C GLU A 272 -2.45 22.27 5.51
N ASP A 273 -2.37 21.62 6.66
CA ASP A 273 -2.08 20.20 6.81
C ASP A 273 -3.32 19.31 6.66
N TYR A 274 -4.52 19.88 6.61
CA TYR A 274 -5.78 19.13 6.57
C TYR A 274 -5.94 18.34 5.27
N GLN A 275 -5.69 18.96 4.11
CA GLN A 275 -5.87 18.29 2.81
C GLN A 275 -4.89 17.12 2.62
N LEU A 276 -3.72 17.21 3.26
CA LEU A 276 -2.74 16.14 3.27
C LEU A 276 -3.17 14.98 4.18
N ALA A 277 -3.77 15.29 5.34
CA ALA A 277 -4.24 14.30 6.32
C ALA A 277 -5.54 13.61 5.84
N PHE A 278 -6.42 14.39 5.23
CA PHE A 278 -7.76 14.02 4.79
C PHE A 278 -7.91 14.37 3.32
N LYS A 279 -7.57 13.42 2.44
CA LYS A 279 -7.89 13.55 1.02
C LYS A 279 -9.36 13.23 0.85
N THR A 280 -10.18 14.27 0.72
CA THR A 280 -11.64 14.19 0.59
C THR A 280 -12.03 14.72 -0.78
N THR A 281 -12.12 13.83 -1.76
CA THR A 281 -12.55 14.16 -3.13
C THR A 281 -13.71 13.26 -3.54
N PRO A 282 -14.41 13.54 -4.64
CA PRO A 282 -15.48 12.65 -5.11
C PRO A 282 -15.02 11.21 -5.39
N TYR A 283 -13.72 11.01 -5.61
CA TYR A 283 -13.11 9.77 -6.09
C TYR A 283 -12.06 9.16 -5.15
N VAL A 284 -11.68 9.88 -4.08
CA VAL A 284 -10.71 9.42 -3.09
C VAL A 284 -11.18 9.80 -1.69
N SER A 285 -11.14 8.83 -0.77
CA SER A 285 -11.17 9.09 0.67
C SER A 285 -9.95 8.46 1.32
N LYS A 286 -9.04 9.31 1.81
CA LYS A 286 -7.90 8.91 2.64
C LYS A 286 -8.06 9.49 4.03
N ASN A 287 -7.79 8.70 5.07
CA ASN A 287 -7.86 9.18 6.44
C ASN A 287 -6.59 8.76 7.19
N HIS A 288 -5.61 9.66 7.25
CA HIS A 288 -4.46 9.51 8.13
C HIS A 288 -4.50 10.58 9.22
N PRO A 289 -5.09 10.27 10.38
CA PRO A 289 -4.97 11.17 11.52
C PRO A 289 -3.46 11.37 11.82
N ALA A 290 -3.04 12.63 11.89
CA ALA A 290 -1.67 13.08 12.17
C ALA A 290 -0.64 13.02 11.02
N ASN A 291 -1.05 13.04 9.75
CA ASN A 291 -0.13 13.25 8.61
C ASN A 291 1.03 12.24 8.53
N TYR A 292 0.72 10.96 8.73
CA TYR A 292 1.72 9.89 8.79
C TYR A 292 2.68 9.87 7.58
N GLN A 293 2.16 9.96 6.36
CA GLN A 293 3.02 10.01 5.16
C GLN A 293 3.98 11.21 5.16
N LYS A 294 3.52 12.41 5.55
CA LYS A 294 4.39 13.60 5.67
C LYS A 294 5.51 13.34 6.66
N LYS A 295 5.17 12.83 7.85
CA LYS A 295 6.15 12.51 8.90
C LYS A 295 7.20 11.50 8.43
N VAL A 296 6.77 10.44 7.74
CA VAL A 296 7.68 9.43 7.18
C VAL A 296 8.62 10.06 6.15
N LEU A 297 8.10 10.88 5.24
CA LEU A 297 8.91 11.54 4.21
C LEU A 297 9.89 12.58 4.81
N GLU A 298 9.45 13.37 5.79
CA GLU A 298 10.30 14.34 6.50
C GLU A 298 11.40 13.65 7.31
N GLN A 299 11.10 12.51 7.96
CA GLN A 299 12.10 11.71 8.66
C GLN A 299 13.09 11.06 7.70
N LEU A 300 12.62 10.62 6.54
CA LEU A 300 13.48 10.03 5.51
C LEU A 300 14.46 11.06 4.94
N GLN A 301 14.04 12.31 4.74
CA GLN A 301 14.93 13.40 4.30
C GLN A 301 16.03 13.75 5.32
N LYS A 302 15.83 13.42 6.60
CA LYS A 302 16.80 13.67 7.68
C LYS A 302 17.80 12.53 7.89
N LYS A 303 17.61 11.39 7.23
CA LYS A 303 18.48 10.20 7.30
C LYS A 303 19.41 10.11 6.10
#